data_AF-M2SFP1-F1
#
_entry.id   AF-M2SFP1-F1
#
_cell.length_a   1.000
_cell.length_b   1.000
_cell.length_c   1.000
_cell.angle_alpha   90.00
_cell.angle_beta   90.00
_cell.angle_gamma   90.00
#
_symmetry.space_group_name_H-M   'P 1'
#
loop_
_entity.id
_entity.type
_entity.pdbx_description
1 polymer ?
#
loop_
_entity_poly.entity_id
_entity_poly.type
_entity_poly.pdbx_seq_one_letter_code
_entity_poly.pdbx_strand_id
1 'polypeptide(L)'
;MANVEIALPLPVLPEGWAGEKDFKAIGQLSEANDRNIEPVGPHFLAYARRKRHKRTFSEDDRIQAQANVKSVEEEDPDDVDEPEDPLMLQREAKDWKSQDHYAVLGITRYRWRATDDQIKRAHRRKVLKHHPDKKAAKGGTEDDQFFKCIQKAHEVLSDPVKRRQFDSVDEAAEVEPPSKKETQKGNFYKLWGKVFEAEGRFSNQQPVPKLGNENSTKEEVEHFYNFWYNFDSWRSFEYLDEDVPDDNENRDQKRHVERKNQAARRKKKTEDTARLRHLVDDCLALDERIKKFRQAEHAQKNKRRLEKEAAQKREAEEAEKRKAEEAKAAAEKEAAEKAAKADTKKAKEAAKNAAKKNKRVVRGAAKDANYFHSDGEAPASQVDAALADVDLIITKQDHEELAALTSKLNNVKDAAKIKEIFQEEAQRLIGASKLTQGELRALG
;
A
#
# COMPACT_ATOMS: atom_id res chain seq x y z
N MET A 1 54.83 11.11 -61.62
CA MET A 1 54.56 10.52 -60.29
C MET A 1 55.78 10.80 -59.45
N ALA A 2 55.66 11.67 -58.45
CA ALA A 2 56.78 12.01 -57.56
C ALA A 2 56.95 10.85 -56.57
N ASN A 3 58.12 10.20 -56.58
CA ASN A 3 58.48 9.20 -55.57
C ASN A 3 58.80 9.93 -54.27
N VAL A 4 57.93 9.76 -53.27
CA VAL A 4 58.18 10.21 -51.90
C VAL A 4 58.86 9.04 -51.19
N GLU A 5 60.18 9.11 -51.03
CA GLU A 5 60.91 8.20 -50.13
C GLU A 5 60.73 8.67 -48.69
N ILE A 6 59.95 7.91 -47.93
CA ILE A 6 59.80 8.12 -46.49
C ILE A 6 60.90 7.31 -45.79
N ALA A 7 61.99 7.97 -45.42
CA ALA A 7 63.06 7.38 -44.62
C ALA A 7 62.62 7.30 -43.14
N LEU A 8 61.85 6.28 -42.79
CA LEU A 8 61.64 5.90 -41.40
C LEU A 8 62.70 4.86 -41.02
N PRO A 9 63.73 5.21 -40.22
CA PRO A 9 64.63 4.19 -39.69
C PRO A 9 63.82 3.26 -38.80
N LEU A 10 63.87 1.96 -39.07
CA LEU A 10 63.25 0.95 -38.22
C LEU A 10 63.79 1.07 -36.79
N PRO A 11 62.96 0.84 -35.75
CA PRO A 11 63.41 0.93 -34.37
C PRO A 11 64.53 -0.07 -34.10
N VAL A 12 65.50 0.35 -33.28
CA VAL A 12 66.64 -0.49 -32.87
C VAL A 12 66.11 -1.62 -31.98
N LEU A 13 66.56 -2.84 -32.24
CA LEU A 13 66.16 -4.02 -31.46
C LEU A 13 66.65 -3.89 -29.99
N PRO A 14 65.89 -4.42 -29.01
CA PRO A 14 66.27 -4.37 -27.60
C PRO A 14 67.60 -5.08 -27.31
N GLU A 15 68.37 -4.57 -26.33
CA GLU A 15 69.58 -5.23 -25.84
C GLU A 15 69.26 -6.65 -25.33
N GLY A 16 69.82 -7.67 -25.98
CA GLY A 16 69.63 -9.08 -25.65
C GLY A 16 68.88 -9.92 -26.68
N TRP A 17 68.38 -9.32 -27.77
CA TRP A 17 67.73 -10.08 -28.85
C TRP A 17 68.73 -10.99 -29.59
N ALA A 18 68.53 -12.31 -29.50
CA ALA A 18 69.39 -13.33 -30.10
C ALA A 18 68.67 -14.06 -31.24
N GLY A 19 68.28 -13.31 -32.29
CA GLY A 19 67.87 -13.89 -33.57
C GLY A 19 66.82 -14.99 -33.47
N GLU A 20 67.17 -16.17 -33.98
CA GLU A 20 66.29 -17.35 -34.12
C GLU A 20 65.64 -17.84 -32.82
N LYS A 21 66.24 -17.56 -31.64
CA LYS A 21 65.66 -18.02 -30.37
C LYS A 21 64.51 -17.13 -29.89
N ASP A 22 64.52 -15.86 -30.27
CA ASP A 22 63.53 -14.86 -29.85
C ASP A 22 62.55 -14.50 -30.98
N PHE A 23 62.77 -15.00 -32.19
CA PHE A 23 61.86 -14.87 -33.32
C PHE A 23 60.76 -15.93 -33.28
N LYS A 24 59.54 -15.53 -32.91
CA LYS A 24 58.34 -16.37 -32.98
C LYS A 24 57.46 -15.93 -34.13
N ALA A 25 57.44 -16.69 -35.22
CA ALA A 25 56.51 -16.45 -36.32
C ALA A 25 55.06 -16.62 -35.81
N ILE A 26 54.29 -15.53 -35.83
CA ILE A 26 52.93 -15.49 -35.28
C ILE A 26 51.88 -15.97 -36.31
N GLY A 27 52.29 -16.13 -37.58
CA GLY A 27 51.47 -16.65 -38.67
C GLY A 27 52.15 -16.49 -40.03
N GLN A 28 51.54 -17.06 -41.07
CA GLN A 28 51.91 -16.82 -42.47
C GLN A 28 50.99 -15.76 -43.07
N LEU A 29 51.50 -14.94 -43.99
CA LEU A 29 50.66 -14.05 -44.81
C LEU A 29 49.73 -14.90 -45.67
N SER A 30 48.45 -14.55 -45.71
CA SER A 30 47.49 -15.16 -46.65
C SER A 30 47.89 -14.85 -48.09
N GLU A 31 47.55 -15.75 -49.00
CA GLU A 31 47.72 -15.52 -50.44
C GLU A 31 47.00 -14.23 -50.90
N ALA A 32 47.59 -13.53 -51.87
CA ALA A 32 46.97 -12.35 -52.46
C ALA A 32 45.69 -12.75 -53.20
N ASN A 33 44.58 -12.07 -52.88
CA ASN A 33 43.30 -12.29 -53.55
C ASN A 33 42.96 -11.08 -54.40
N ASP A 34 42.71 -11.30 -55.69
CA ASP A 34 42.13 -10.27 -56.55
C ASP A 34 40.69 -9.99 -56.11
N ARG A 35 40.40 -8.72 -55.79
CA ARG A 35 39.05 -8.27 -55.47
C ARG A 35 38.63 -7.16 -56.40
N ASN A 36 37.42 -7.28 -56.92
CA ASN A 36 36.79 -6.21 -57.66
C ASN A 36 36.30 -5.16 -56.66
N ILE A 37 36.84 -3.93 -56.75
CA ILE A 37 36.44 -2.82 -55.89
C ILE A 37 35.45 -1.97 -56.68
N GLU A 38 34.20 -1.95 -56.22
CA GLU A 38 33.22 -1.03 -56.77
C GLU A 38 33.51 0.39 -56.25
N PRO A 39 33.56 1.40 -57.12
CA PRO A 39 33.74 2.77 -56.68
C PRO A 39 32.46 3.21 -55.96
N VAL A 40 32.57 3.45 -54.65
CA VAL A 40 31.46 3.90 -53.80
C VAL A 40 31.79 5.25 -53.16
N GLY A 41 30.75 5.96 -52.74
CA GLY A 41 30.89 7.19 -51.95
C GLY A 41 30.69 8.50 -52.71
N PRO A 42 30.75 9.64 -51.99
CA PRO A 42 30.29 10.94 -52.49
C PRO A 42 30.98 11.40 -53.78
N HIS A 43 32.29 11.15 -53.89
CA HIS A 43 33.08 11.58 -55.04
C HIS A 43 32.77 10.77 -56.31
N PHE A 44 32.55 9.46 -56.19
CA PHE A 44 32.11 8.64 -57.33
C PHE A 44 30.70 9.03 -57.76
N LEU A 45 29.78 9.22 -56.81
CA LEU A 45 28.42 9.68 -57.12
C LEU A 45 28.41 11.05 -57.80
N ALA A 46 29.28 11.98 -57.38
CA ALA A 46 29.45 13.27 -58.04
C ALA A 46 30.01 13.11 -59.47
N TYR A 47 31.01 12.24 -59.66
CA TYR A 47 31.52 11.93 -61.00
C TYR A 47 30.45 11.30 -61.91
N ALA A 48 29.73 10.30 -61.41
CA ALA A 48 28.68 9.61 -62.15
C ALA A 48 27.53 10.55 -62.52
N ARG A 49 27.14 11.45 -61.60
CA ARG A 49 26.15 12.51 -61.84
C ARG A 49 26.61 13.46 -62.95
N ARG A 50 27.82 14.00 -62.86
CA ARG A 50 28.40 14.88 -63.89
C ARG A 50 28.43 14.20 -65.25
N LYS A 51 28.88 12.94 -65.31
CA LYS A 51 28.94 12.14 -66.54
C LYS A 51 27.55 11.85 -67.12
N ARG A 52 26.58 11.47 -66.28
CA ARG A 52 25.19 11.21 -66.68
C ARG A 52 24.52 12.46 -67.25
N HIS A 53 24.74 13.61 -66.63
CA HIS A 53 24.11 14.88 -67.03
C HIS A 53 24.94 15.71 -68.01
N LYS A 54 26.12 15.22 -68.43
CA LYS A 54 27.06 15.92 -69.33
C LYS A 54 27.41 17.34 -68.85
N ARG A 55 27.64 17.49 -67.55
CA ARG A 55 27.94 18.78 -66.91
C ARG A 55 29.42 18.93 -66.65
N THR A 56 29.92 20.15 -66.79
CA THR A 56 31.24 20.52 -66.26
C THR A 56 31.23 20.55 -64.73
N PHE A 57 32.40 20.58 -64.12
CA PHE A 57 32.54 20.66 -62.66
C PHE A 57 31.85 21.91 -62.09
N SER A 58 32.10 23.08 -62.69
CA SER A 58 31.51 24.35 -62.26
C SER A 58 30.00 24.42 -62.45
N GLU A 59 29.46 23.86 -63.53
CA GLU A 59 28.01 23.80 -63.75
C GLU A 59 27.32 22.86 -62.76
N ASP A 60 27.87 21.68 -62.51
CA ASP A 60 27.28 20.76 -61.53
C ASP A 60 27.38 21.32 -60.13
N ASP A 61 28.51 21.92 -59.74
CA ASP A 61 28.67 22.59 -58.45
C ASP A 61 27.66 23.74 -58.28
N ARG A 62 27.45 24.57 -59.31
CA ARG A 62 26.43 25.63 -59.28
C ARG A 62 25.03 25.05 -59.13
N ILE A 63 24.71 23.98 -59.85
CA ILE A 63 23.39 23.33 -59.80
C ILE A 63 23.18 22.63 -58.45
N GLN A 64 24.20 21.99 -57.89
CA GLN A 64 24.15 21.40 -56.56
C GLN A 64 24.01 22.47 -55.48
N ALA A 65 24.73 23.59 -55.60
CA ALA A 65 24.58 24.73 -54.72
C ALA A 65 23.16 25.32 -54.81
N GLN A 66 22.61 25.50 -56.02
CA GLN A 66 21.24 25.97 -56.23
C GLN A 66 20.20 24.98 -55.71
N ALA A 67 20.39 23.67 -55.91
CA ALA A 67 19.48 22.64 -55.40
C ALA A 67 19.53 22.57 -53.86
N ASN A 68 20.71 22.72 -53.27
CA ASN A 68 20.88 22.80 -51.81
C ASN A 68 20.19 24.05 -51.26
N VAL A 69 20.38 25.22 -51.87
CA VAL A 69 19.67 26.45 -51.50
C VAL A 69 18.17 26.26 -51.63
N LYS A 70 17.68 25.70 -52.74
CA LYS A 70 16.26 25.41 -52.94
C LYS A 70 15.71 24.43 -51.90
N SER A 71 16.45 23.39 -51.51
CA SER A 71 16.02 22.48 -50.44
C SER A 71 16.00 23.13 -49.05
N VAL A 72 16.79 24.20 -48.87
CA VAL A 72 16.80 25.01 -47.65
C VAL A 72 15.67 26.06 -47.68
N GLU A 73 15.24 26.49 -48.88
CA GLU A 73 14.11 27.38 -49.15
C GLU A 73 12.75 26.68 -49.28
N GLU A 74 12.72 25.35 -49.49
CA GLU A 74 11.53 24.52 -49.23
C GLU A 74 11.32 24.48 -47.70
N GLU A 75 10.87 25.62 -47.20
CA GLU A 75 10.49 25.84 -45.82
C GLU A 75 9.38 24.85 -45.46
N ASP A 76 9.47 24.23 -44.28
CA ASP A 76 8.29 23.63 -43.67
C ASP A 76 7.19 24.71 -43.72
N PRO A 77 6.01 24.44 -44.30
CA PRO A 77 4.92 25.42 -44.36
C PRO A 77 4.49 25.92 -42.97
N ASP A 78 4.96 25.23 -41.93
CA ASP A 78 4.83 25.52 -40.52
C ASP A 78 5.90 26.47 -39.93
N ASP A 79 7.00 26.75 -40.64
CA ASP A 79 8.09 27.65 -40.21
C ASP A 79 7.86 29.10 -40.69
N VAL A 80 6.61 29.58 -40.60
CA VAL A 80 6.23 30.98 -40.88
C VAL A 80 7.03 31.91 -39.96
N ASP A 81 7.75 32.88 -40.52
CA ASP A 81 8.51 33.89 -39.76
C ASP A 81 7.53 34.71 -38.91
N GLU A 82 7.56 34.46 -37.58
CA GLU A 82 6.71 35.17 -36.62
C GLU A 82 6.92 36.70 -36.77
N PRO A 83 5.85 37.51 -36.70
CA PRO A 83 5.97 38.95 -36.85
C PRO A 83 6.92 39.52 -35.80
N GLU A 84 7.92 40.28 -36.26
CA GLU A 84 8.93 40.87 -35.39
C GLU A 84 8.37 42.11 -34.70
N ASP A 85 8.34 42.08 -33.36
CA ASP A 85 7.97 43.26 -32.56
C ASP A 85 9.03 44.37 -32.75
N PRO A 86 8.63 45.61 -33.12
CA PRO A 86 9.55 46.74 -33.20
C PRO A 86 10.39 46.98 -31.93
N LEU A 87 9.87 46.66 -30.74
CA LEU A 87 10.62 46.78 -29.48
C LEU A 87 11.71 45.72 -29.36
N MET A 88 11.53 44.52 -29.92
CA MET A 88 12.55 43.48 -29.95
C MET A 88 13.74 43.88 -30.82
N LEU A 89 13.48 44.58 -31.93
CA LEU A 89 14.52 45.05 -32.85
C LEU A 89 15.39 46.17 -32.27
N GLN A 90 14.89 46.88 -31.24
CA GLN A 90 15.61 47.93 -30.52
C GLN A 90 16.41 47.41 -29.33
N ARG A 91 16.38 46.11 -29.04
CA ARG A 91 17.11 45.53 -27.90
C ARG A 91 18.63 45.64 -28.11
N GLU A 92 19.32 46.02 -27.05
CA GLU A 92 20.78 46.06 -27.01
C GLU A 92 21.36 44.68 -26.65
N ALA A 93 22.49 44.32 -27.26
CA ALA A 93 23.14 43.03 -26.98
C ALA A 93 23.71 42.94 -25.56
N LYS A 94 23.88 44.07 -24.88
CA LYS A 94 24.35 44.11 -23.48
C LYS A 94 23.33 43.48 -22.52
N ASP A 95 22.04 43.60 -22.82
CA ASP A 95 20.94 43.13 -21.96
C ASP A 95 20.47 41.71 -22.32
N TRP A 96 21.33 40.93 -22.96
CA TRP A 96 21.03 39.57 -23.45
C TRP A 96 20.55 38.59 -22.37
N LYS A 97 20.85 38.83 -21.07
CA LYS A 97 20.33 38.01 -19.97
C LYS A 97 18.81 38.16 -19.76
N SER A 98 18.22 39.28 -20.20
CA SER A 98 16.78 39.56 -20.11
C SER A 98 16.02 39.31 -21.41
N GLN A 99 16.72 38.83 -22.44
CA GLN A 99 16.13 38.61 -23.75
C GLN A 99 15.55 37.20 -23.86
N ASP A 100 14.43 37.12 -24.57
CA ASP A 100 13.84 35.85 -24.95
C ASP A 100 14.55 35.31 -26.19
N HIS A 101 15.47 34.36 -26.01
CA HIS A 101 16.26 33.80 -27.12
C HIS A 101 15.40 33.08 -28.16
N TYR A 102 14.27 32.48 -27.76
CA TYR A 102 13.37 31.82 -28.71
C TYR A 102 12.62 32.84 -29.56
N ALA A 103 12.16 33.93 -28.95
CA ALA A 103 11.51 35.02 -29.68
C ALA A 103 12.49 35.75 -30.61
N VAL A 104 13.75 35.94 -30.21
CA VAL A 104 14.79 36.55 -31.06
C VAL A 104 15.04 35.70 -32.31
N LEU A 105 15.02 34.37 -32.17
CA LEU A 105 15.13 33.45 -33.31
C LEU A 105 13.81 33.26 -34.09
N GLY A 106 12.67 33.74 -33.57
CA GLY A 106 11.36 33.59 -34.21
C GLY A 106 10.81 32.17 -34.13
N ILE A 107 11.10 31.45 -33.05
CA ILE A 107 10.66 30.06 -32.79
C ILE A 107 9.88 29.96 -31.48
N THR A 108 9.15 31.02 -31.14
CA THR A 108 8.36 31.13 -29.90
C THR A 108 7.29 30.04 -29.80
N ARG A 109 6.76 29.56 -30.93
CA ARG A 109 5.83 28.43 -30.95
C ARG A 109 6.43 27.13 -30.42
N TYR A 110 7.73 26.90 -30.64
CA TYR A 110 8.39 25.64 -30.31
C TYR A 110 9.05 25.67 -28.93
N ARG A 111 9.68 26.79 -28.53
CA ARG A 111 10.32 26.97 -27.21
C ARG A 111 11.20 25.78 -26.79
N TRP A 112 11.00 25.24 -25.59
CA TRP A 112 11.72 24.07 -25.07
C TRP A 112 11.50 22.78 -25.88
N ARG A 113 10.49 22.75 -26.76
CA ARG A 113 10.25 21.63 -27.71
C ARG A 113 11.00 21.81 -29.03
N ALA A 114 11.69 22.94 -29.25
CA ALA A 114 12.43 23.18 -30.49
C ALA A 114 13.56 22.16 -30.67
N THR A 115 13.69 21.60 -31.85
CA THR A 115 14.79 20.69 -32.20
C THR A 115 16.05 21.49 -32.56
N ASP A 116 17.21 20.85 -32.46
CA ASP A 116 18.48 21.48 -32.83
C ASP A 116 18.49 21.95 -34.29
N ASP A 117 17.81 21.21 -35.17
CA ASP A 117 17.69 21.58 -36.58
C ASP A 117 16.78 22.80 -36.78
N GLN A 118 15.67 22.90 -36.04
CA GLN A 118 14.83 24.10 -36.04
C GLN A 118 15.60 25.33 -35.56
N ILE A 119 16.39 25.20 -34.49
CA ILE A 119 17.23 26.29 -33.96
C ILE A 119 18.27 26.73 -35.00
N LYS A 120 18.94 25.78 -35.65
CA LYS A 120 19.93 26.07 -36.71
C LYS A 120 19.28 26.72 -37.94
N ARG A 121 18.12 26.25 -38.38
CA ARG A 121 17.36 26.82 -39.51
C ARG A 121 16.93 28.26 -39.19
N ALA A 122 16.34 28.47 -38.01
CA ALA A 122 15.90 29.79 -37.54
C ALA A 122 17.05 30.79 -37.46
N HIS A 123 18.20 30.38 -36.91
CA HIS A 123 19.40 31.22 -36.87
C HIS A 123 19.89 31.61 -38.26
N ARG A 124 19.99 30.66 -39.21
CA ARG A 124 20.38 30.97 -40.60
C ARG A 124 19.43 31.98 -41.24
N ARG A 125 18.12 31.82 -41.03
CA ARG A 125 17.10 32.75 -41.54
C ARG A 125 17.27 34.15 -40.95
N LYS A 126 17.37 34.28 -39.62
CA LYS A 126 17.54 35.58 -38.94
C LYS A 126 18.85 36.27 -39.32
N VAL A 127 19.96 35.53 -39.43
CA VAL A 127 21.24 36.06 -39.92
C VAL A 127 21.11 36.61 -41.33
N LEU A 128 20.48 35.86 -42.26
CA LEU A 128 20.28 36.32 -43.64
C LEU A 128 19.38 37.54 -43.75
N LYS A 129 18.43 37.72 -42.82
CA LYS A 129 17.49 38.85 -42.79
C LYS A 129 18.11 40.11 -42.18
N HIS A 130 18.85 39.94 -41.08
CA HIS A 130 19.38 41.03 -40.25
C HIS A 130 20.90 41.24 -40.39
N HIS A 131 21.54 40.63 -41.40
CA HIS A 131 22.97 40.77 -41.64
C HIS A 131 23.39 42.26 -41.76
N PRO A 132 24.48 42.69 -41.12
CA PRO A 132 24.94 44.09 -41.16
C PRO A 132 25.13 44.60 -42.59
N ASP A 133 25.74 43.79 -43.47
CA ASP A 133 25.95 44.11 -44.89
C ASP A 133 24.66 44.45 -45.65
N LYS A 134 23.57 43.68 -45.41
CA LYS A 134 22.26 43.96 -46.05
C LYS A 134 21.56 45.18 -45.46
N LYS A 135 21.78 45.49 -44.17
CA LYS A 135 21.26 46.70 -43.53
C LYS A 135 21.98 47.95 -44.03
N ALA A 136 23.31 47.88 -44.15
CA ALA A 136 24.13 48.93 -44.73
C ALA A 136 23.73 49.23 -46.19
N ALA A 137 23.49 48.18 -47.00
CA ALA A 137 23.00 48.33 -48.37
C ALA A 137 21.61 48.99 -48.49
N LYS A 138 20.80 48.98 -47.42
CA LYS A 138 19.48 49.63 -47.36
C LYS A 138 19.50 51.04 -46.75
N GLY A 139 20.68 51.59 -46.44
CA GLY A 139 20.83 52.93 -45.86
C GLY A 139 20.45 53.01 -44.38
N GLY A 140 20.45 51.88 -43.66
CA GLY A 140 20.24 51.85 -42.20
C GLY A 140 21.46 52.33 -41.42
N THR A 141 21.26 52.72 -40.17
CA THR A 141 22.34 52.99 -39.20
C THR A 141 23.18 51.74 -38.94
N GLU A 142 24.45 51.88 -38.55
CA GLU A 142 25.35 50.78 -38.14
C GLU A 142 24.97 50.12 -36.80
N ASP A 143 23.66 49.98 -36.56
CA ASP A 143 23.15 49.38 -35.35
C ASP A 143 23.08 47.84 -35.49
N ASP A 144 24.22 47.24 -35.20
CA ASP A 144 24.43 45.79 -35.18
C ASP A 144 23.97 45.13 -33.87
N GLN A 145 23.33 45.87 -32.96
CA GLN A 145 22.93 45.35 -31.66
C GLN A 145 21.99 44.16 -31.78
N PHE A 146 20.95 44.26 -32.61
CA PHE A 146 20.03 43.14 -32.83
C PHE A 146 20.71 41.92 -33.48
N PHE A 147 21.70 42.15 -34.36
CA PHE A 147 22.47 41.06 -34.96
C PHE A 147 23.30 40.32 -33.89
N LYS A 148 23.90 41.05 -32.95
CA LYS A 148 24.57 40.46 -31.79
C LYS A 148 23.58 39.72 -30.86
N CYS A 149 22.35 40.22 -30.70
CA CYS A 149 21.29 39.50 -29.99
C CYS A 149 20.98 38.15 -30.64
N ILE A 150 20.89 38.09 -31.98
CA ILE A 150 20.69 36.85 -32.75
C ILE A 150 21.83 35.86 -32.52
N GLN A 151 23.08 36.33 -32.59
CA GLN A 151 24.25 35.48 -32.33
C GLN A 151 24.22 34.93 -30.91
N LYS A 152 23.89 35.78 -29.92
CA LYS A 152 23.82 35.36 -28.52
C LYS A 152 22.69 34.36 -28.27
N ALA A 153 21.54 34.57 -28.89
CA ALA A 153 20.40 33.65 -28.82
C ALA A 153 20.75 32.27 -29.36
N HIS A 154 21.42 32.20 -30.51
CA HIS A 154 21.90 30.93 -31.05
C HIS A 154 22.99 30.29 -30.18
N GLU A 155 23.93 31.07 -29.64
CA GLU A 155 24.97 30.55 -28.71
C GLU A 155 24.35 29.87 -27.48
N VAL A 156 23.31 30.47 -26.90
CA VAL A 156 22.61 29.92 -25.73
C VAL A 156 21.76 28.70 -26.11
N LEU A 157 21.01 28.77 -27.21
CA LEU A 157 20.06 27.72 -27.58
C LEU A 157 20.70 26.51 -28.28
N SER A 158 21.87 26.67 -28.91
CA SER A 158 22.56 25.57 -29.58
C SER A 158 23.40 24.69 -28.65
N ASP A 159 23.80 25.22 -27.49
CA ASP A 159 24.51 24.46 -26.45
C ASP A 159 23.48 23.84 -25.49
N PRO A 160 23.41 22.49 -25.38
CA PRO A 160 22.43 21.83 -24.53
C PRO A 160 22.49 22.23 -23.05
N VAL A 161 23.67 22.55 -22.53
CA VAL A 161 23.86 22.94 -21.14
C VAL A 161 23.36 24.37 -20.93
N LYS A 162 23.77 25.32 -21.78
CA LYS A 162 23.31 26.71 -21.71
C LYS A 162 21.81 26.83 -21.95
N ARG A 163 21.29 26.06 -22.92
CA ARG A 163 19.86 25.98 -23.21
C ARG A 163 19.09 25.50 -21.99
N ARG A 164 19.56 24.43 -21.33
CA ARG A 164 18.93 23.94 -20.10
C ARG A 164 18.98 24.96 -18.96
N GLN A 165 20.09 25.69 -18.80
CA GLN A 165 20.17 26.77 -17.82
C GLN A 165 19.15 27.87 -18.11
N PHE A 166 19.02 28.29 -19.37
CA PHE A 166 18.03 29.27 -19.81
C PHE A 166 16.59 28.77 -19.61
N ASP A 167 16.28 27.57 -20.10
CA ASP A 167 14.96 26.95 -19.96
C ASP A 167 14.54 26.76 -18.49
N SER A 168 15.52 26.66 -17.56
CA SER A 168 15.24 26.57 -16.13
C SER A 168 14.57 27.81 -15.54
N VAL A 169 14.63 28.95 -16.23
CA VAL A 169 14.10 30.25 -15.79
C VAL A 169 13.23 30.92 -16.86
N ASP A 170 12.76 30.16 -17.85
CA ASP A 170 11.90 30.67 -18.93
C ASP A 170 10.50 31.02 -18.38
N GLU A 171 10.33 32.29 -18.00
CA GLU A 171 9.10 32.88 -17.45
C GLU A 171 7.93 32.81 -18.43
N ALA A 172 8.18 32.98 -19.73
CA ALA A 172 7.14 32.99 -20.76
C ALA A 172 6.49 31.61 -20.98
N ALA A 173 7.07 30.58 -20.37
CA ALA A 173 6.54 29.23 -20.35
C ALA A 173 5.93 28.84 -19.00
N GLU A 174 5.88 29.77 -18.04
CA GLU A 174 5.10 29.61 -16.81
C GLU A 174 3.62 29.83 -17.11
N VAL A 175 2.77 28.95 -16.57
CA VAL A 175 1.32 29.02 -16.72
C VAL A 175 0.75 29.36 -15.36
N GLU A 176 0.12 30.52 -15.25
CA GLU A 176 -0.47 30.96 -13.99
C GLU A 176 -1.56 29.99 -13.51
N PRO A 177 -1.62 29.70 -12.19
CA PRO A 177 -2.65 28.85 -11.64
C PRO A 177 -4.03 29.51 -11.79
N PRO A 178 -5.07 28.75 -12.20
CA PRO A 178 -6.39 29.32 -12.41
C PRO A 178 -7.03 29.74 -11.08
N SER A 179 -7.78 30.83 -11.12
CA SER A 179 -8.52 31.30 -9.94
C SER A 179 -9.68 30.35 -9.58
N LYS A 180 -10.10 30.40 -8.31
CA LYS A 180 -11.27 29.63 -7.83
C LYS A 180 -12.55 29.90 -8.64
N LYS A 181 -12.72 31.11 -9.19
CA LYS A 181 -13.90 31.46 -10.01
C LYS A 181 -13.86 30.81 -11.39
N GLU A 182 -12.67 30.61 -11.95
CA GLU A 182 -12.49 30.00 -13.27
C GLU A 182 -12.66 28.49 -13.22
N THR A 183 -12.19 27.86 -12.14
CA THR A 183 -12.31 26.41 -11.93
C THR A 183 -13.75 25.95 -11.69
N GLN A 184 -14.59 26.81 -11.10
CA GLN A 184 -16.02 26.54 -10.87
C GLN A 184 -16.87 26.44 -12.16
N LYS A 185 -16.35 26.84 -13.32
CA LYS A 185 -17.05 26.75 -14.62
C LYS A 185 -16.92 25.37 -15.29
N GLY A 186 -16.65 24.31 -14.52
CA GLY A 186 -16.44 22.95 -15.05
C GLY A 186 -15.13 22.74 -15.81
N ASN A 187 -14.21 23.72 -15.76
CA ASN A 187 -12.93 23.68 -16.49
C ASN A 187 -11.73 23.32 -15.62
N PHE A 188 -11.94 22.81 -14.39
CA PHE A 188 -10.89 22.50 -13.42
C PHE A 188 -9.74 21.67 -14.04
N TYR A 189 -10.04 20.50 -14.60
CA TYR A 189 -9.03 19.59 -15.15
C TYR A 189 -8.27 20.18 -16.33
N LYS A 190 -8.96 20.94 -17.19
CA LYS A 190 -8.35 21.56 -18.37
C LYS A 190 -7.38 22.68 -17.98
N LEU A 191 -7.74 23.49 -17.00
CA LEU A 191 -6.92 24.62 -16.57
C LEU A 191 -5.74 24.14 -15.74
N TRP A 192 -5.98 23.37 -14.68
CA TRP A 192 -4.91 22.82 -13.84
C TRP A 192 -4.03 21.82 -14.59
N GLY A 193 -4.59 21.05 -15.53
CA GLY A 193 -3.81 20.15 -16.36
C GLY A 193 -2.71 20.86 -17.15
N LYS A 194 -2.98 22.06 -17.68
CA LYS A 194 -1.97 22.88 -18.37
C LYS A 194 -0.87 23.37 -17.43
N VAL A 195 -1.25 23.77 -16.21
CA VAL A 195 -0.30 24.20 -15.17
C VAL A 195 0.66 23.06 -14.84
N PHE A 196 0.15 21.87 -14.53
CA PHE A 196 0.98 20.72 -14.19
C PHE A 196 1.75 20.15 -15.39
N GLU A 197 1.26 20.30 -16.63
CA GLU A 197 2.05 19.98 -17.84
C GLU A 197 3.23 20.94 -17.99
N ALA A 198 3.02 22.24 -17.76
CA ALA A 198 4.07 23.26 -17.83
C ALA A 198 5.11 23.09 -16.71
N GLU A 199 4.69 22.77 -15.48
CA GLU A 199 5.60 22.47 -14.37
C GLU A 199 6.30 21.12 -14.57
N GLY A 200 5.62 20.15 -15.17
CA GLY A 200 6.08 18.76 -15.30
C GLY A 200 7.33 18.65 -16.17
N ARG A 201 7.55 19.61 -17.08
CA ARG A 201 8.77 19.70 -17.89
C ARG A 201 10.04 19.78 -17.05
N PHE A 202 9.93 20.27 -15.82
CA PHE A 202 11.06 20.41 -14.90
C PHE A 202 11.36 19.14 -14.10
N SER A 203 10.60 18.06 -14.26
CA SER A 203 10.82 16.85 -13.47
C SER A 203 12.02 16.04 -13.94
N ASN A 204 12.86 15.60 -13.01
CA ASN A 204 13.85 14.55 -13.24
C ASN A 204 13.21 13.15 -13.37
N GLN A 205 11.97 12.99 -12.90
CA GLN A 205 11.28 11.70 -12.85
C GLN A 205 10.23 11.62 -13.97
N GLN A 206 10.30 10.57 -14.78
CA GLN A 206 9.40 10.33 -15.90
C GLN A 206 8.84 8.90 -15.83
N PRO A 207 7.56 8.66 -16.21
CA PRO A 207 6.62 9.65 -16.73
C PRO A 207 5.99 10.52 -15.63
N VAL A 208 5.78 11.80 -15.91
CA VAL A 208 5.01 12.70 -15.02
C VAL A 208 3.53 12.28 -15.03
N PRO A 209 2.93 11.99 -13.86
CA PRO A 209 1.53 11.63 -13.77
C PRO A 209 0.63 12.81 -14.15
N LYS A 210 -0.42 12.52 -14.93
CA LYS A 210 -1.41 13.51 -15.34
C LYS A 210 -2.46 13.70 -14.23
N LEU A 211 -3.04 14.89 -14.14
CA LEU A 211 -4.10 15.21 -13.17
C LEU A 211 -5.34 14.31 -13.31
N GLY A 212 -5.58 13.77 -14.51
CA GLY A 212 -6.71 12.89 -14.81
C GLY A 212 -7.99 13.65 -15.11
N ASN A 213 -9.13 13.02 -14.80
CA ASN A 213 -10.47 13.56 -15.03
C ASN A 213 -11.38 13.28 -13.81
N GLU A 214 -12.67 13.59 -13.90
CA GLU A 214 -13.63 13.39 -12.81
C GLU A 214 -13.78 11.93 -12.38
N ASN A 215 -13.55 10.99 -13.31
CA ASN A 215 -13.70 9.55 -13.08
C ASN A 215 -12.39 8.86 -12.66
N SER A 216 -11.31 9.62 -12.44
CA SER A 216 -10.05 9.04 -11.94
C SER A 216 -10.25 8.40 -10.58
N THR A 217 -9.61 7.25 -10.40
CA THR A 217 -9.66 6.46 -9.17
C THR A 217 -8.94 7.18 -8.02
N LYS A 218 -9.23 6.77 -6.78
CA LYS A 218 -8.57 7.35 -5.60
C LYS A 218 -7.06 7.14 -5.67
N GLU A 219 -6.63 5.96 -6.11
CA GLU A 219 -5.24 5.56 -6.23
C GLU A 219 -4.48 6.40 -7.27
N GLU A 220 -5.09 6.67 -8.43
CA GLU A 220 -4.49 7.53 -9.46
C GLU A 220 -4.34 8.98 -8.95
N VAL A 221 -5.36 9.48 -8.25
CA VAL A 221 -5.33 10.84 -7.69
C VAL A 221 -4.30 10.96 -6.58
N GLU A 222 -4.21 9.96 -5.69
CA GLU A 222 -3.18 9.90 -4.66
C GLU A 222 -1.78 9.80 -5.26
N HIS A 223 -1.57 8.97 -6.28
CA HIS A 223 -0.30 8.87 -6.98
C HIS A 223 0.12 10.22 -7.59
N PHE A 224 -0.81 10.92 -8.24
CA PHE A 224 -0.58 12.26 -8.78
C PHE A 224 -0.12 13.23 -7.69
N TYR A 225 -0.88 13.39 -6.60
CA TYR A 225 -0.50 14.35 -5.55
C TYR A 225 0.79 13.94 -4.83
N ASN A 226 1.00 12.64 -4.59
CA ASN A 226 2.24 12.15 -3.98
C ASN A 226 3.47 12.43 -4.85
N PHE A 227 3.36 12.30 -6.17
CA PHE A 227 4.43 12.69 -7.09
C PHE A 227 4.76 14.19 -6.96
N TRP A 228 3.73 15.04 -6.96
CA TRP A 228 3.92 16.49 -6.90
C TRP A 228 4.40 17.00 -5.54
N TYR A 229 4.00 16.38 -4.43
CA TYR A 229 4.56 16.70 -3.10
C TYR A 229 6.04 16.29 -2.96
N ASN A 230 6.47 15.29 -3.72
CA ASN A 230 7.85 14.81 -3.78
C ASN A 230 8.54 15.21 -5.09
N PHE A 231 8.12 16.32 -5.70
CA PHE A 231 8.60 16.73 -7.02
C PHE A 231 10.10 17.02 -6.99
N ASP A 232 10.86 16.31 -7.82
CA ASP A 232 12.28 16.51 -8.01
C ASP A 232 12.54 17.31 -9.30
N SER A 233 12.92 18.57 -9.12
CA SER A 233 13.11 19.53 -10.21
C SER A 233 14.57 19.60 -10.67
N TRP A 234 14.79 19.57 -11.99
CA TRP A 234 16.11 19.86 -12.55
C TRP A 234 16.45 21.34 -12.63
N ARG A 235 15.53 22.26 -12.30
CA ARG A 235 15.79 23.71 -12.38
C ARG A 235 17.08 24.06 -11.63
N SER A 236 18.04 24.67 -12.34
CA SER A 236 19.34 25.02 -11.76
C SER A 236 19.40 26.47 -11.28
N PHE A 237 18.66 27.38 -11.94
CA PHE A 237 18.71 28.84 -11.71
C PHE A 237 20.08 29.48 -11.98
N GLU A 238 20.98 28.76 -12.64
CA GLU A 238 22.35 29.19 -12.93
C GLU A 238 22.42 30.30 -13.97
N TYR A 239 21.44 30.36 -14.87
CA TYR A 239 21.32 31.47 -15.82
C TYR A 239 21.19 32.84 -15.14
N LEU A 240 20.68 32.85 -13.90
CA LEU A 240 20.49 34.05 -13.09
C LEU A 240 21.66 34.33 -12.13
N ASP A 241 22.80 33.66 -12.29
CA ASP A 241 24.03 34.02 -11.58
C ASP A 241 24.44 35.46 -12.00
N GLU A 242 24.58 36.35 -11.02
CA GLU A 242 24.92 37.76 -11.24
C GLU A 242 26.36 37.91 -11.74
N ASP A 243 27.29 37.26 -11.03
CA ASP A 243 28.73 37.40 -11.18
C ASP A 243 29.28 36.14 -11.88
N VAL A 244 29.82 36.27 -13.09
CA VAL A 244 30.54 35.17 -13.76
C VAL A 244 32.02 35.35 -13.43
N PRO A 245 32.68 34.41 -12.72
CA PRO A 245 34.09 34.54 -12.40
C PRO A 245 34.92 34.75 -13.66
N ASP A 246 35.68 35.84 -13.73
CA ASP A 246 36.64 36.06 -14.82
C ASP A 246 37.84 35.12 -14.62
N ASP A 247 38.33 34.53 -15.71
CA ASP A 247 39.48 33.63 -15.66
C ASP A 247 40.79 34.36 -15.26
N ASN A 248 40.81 35.70 -15.33
CA ASN A 248 41.93 36.53 -14.85
C ASN A 248 41.87 36.91 -13.36
N GLU A 249 40.84 36.51 -12.61
CA GLU A 249 40.70 36.83 -11.17
C GLU A 249 41.51 35.91 -10.24
N ASN A 250 41.85 36.40 -9.05
CA ASN A 250 42.51 35.59 -8.03
C ASN A 250 41.60 34.41 -7.62
N ARG A 251 42.18 33.23 -7.39
CA ARG A 251 41.48 32.00 -6.99
C ARG A 251 40.52 32.19 -5.82
N ASP A 252 40.90 33.01 -4.84
CA ASP A 252 40.04 33.30 -3.68
C ASP A 252 38.82 34.15 -4.05
N GLN A 253 38.95 35.07 -5.01
CA GLN A 253 37.82 35.84 -5.56
C GLN A 253 36.87 34.93 -6.33
N LYS A 254 37.39 34.06 -7.21
CA LYS A 254 36.60 33.05 -7.92
C LYS A 254 35.79 32.17 -6.95
N ARG A 255 36.43 31.67 -5.89
CA ARG A 255 35.76 30.87 -4.86
C ARG A 255 34.69 31.65 -4.09
N HIS A 256 34.93 32.94 -3.83
CA HIS A 256 33.96 33.81 -3.16
C HIS A 256 32.73 34.03 -4.03
N VAL A 257 32.92 34.34 -5.32
CA VAL A 257 31.85 34.52 -6.31
C VAL A 257 31.02 33.25 -6.47
N GLU A 258 31.67 32.09 -6.67
CA GLU A 258 30.98 30.80 -6.78
C GLU A 258 30.14 30.49 -5.53
N ARG A 259 30.63 30.83 -4.32
CA ARG A 259 29.87 30.66 -3.08
C ARG A 259 28.64 31.58 -3.04
N LYS A 260 28.77 32.85 -3.44
CA LYS A 260 27.66 33.81 -3.53
C LYS A 260 26.59 33.30 -4.49
N ASN A 261 26.98 32.88 -5.69
CA ASN A 261 26.07 32.32 -6.69
C ASN A 261 25.41 31.03 -6.19
N GLN A 262 26.17 30.12 -5.59
CA GLN A 262 25.61 28.89 -5.03
C GLN A 262 24.56 29.19 -3.93
N ALA A 263 24.81 30.18 -3.08
CA ALA A 263 23.83 30.62 -2.07
C ALA A 263 22.57 31.20 -2.71
N ALA A 264 22.71 32.04 -3.74
CA ALA A 264 21.59 32.61 -4.50
C ALA A 264 20.75 31.52 -5.18
N ARG A 265 21.39 30.54 -5.84
CA ARG A 265 20.70 29.38 -6.43
C ARG A 265 19.96 28.55 -5.39
N ARG A 266 20.58 28.27 -4.23
CA ARG A 266 19.93 27.54 -3.13
C ARG A 266 18.69 28.26 -2.61
N LYS A 267 18.75 29.60 -2.51
CA LYS A 267 17.61 30.42 -2.12
C LYS A 267 16.47 30.28 -3.15
N LYS A 268 16.75 30.47 -4.44
CA LYS A 268 15.77 30.34 -5.53
C LYS A 268 15.16 28.94 -5.61
N LYS A 269 15.95 27.88 -5.42
CA LYS A 269 15.44 26.50 -5.34
C LYS A 269 14.49 26.30 -4.16
N THR A 270 14.81 26.87 -3.00
CA THR A 270 13.92 26.82 -1.83
C THR A 270 12.61 27.56 -2.11
N GLU A 271 12.68 28.74 -2.70
CA GLU A 271 11.51 29.56 -3.08
C GLU A 271 10.64 28.85 -4.12
N ASP A 272 11.23 28.26 -5.17
CA ASP A 272 10.50 27.50 -6.20
C ASP A 272 9.85 26.23 -5.63
N THR A 273 10.54 25.52 -4.72
CA THR A 273 9.95 24.37 -4.02
C THR A 273 8.75 24.80 -3.16
N ALA A 274 8.85 25.93 -2.47
CA ALA A 274 7.75 26.47 -1.68
C ALA A 274 6.57 26.92 -2.56
N ARG A 275 6.86 27.61 -3.67
CA ARG A 275 5.88 28.01 -4.69
C ARG A 275 5.14 26.78 -5.24
N LEU A 276 5.86 25.73 -5.63
CA LEU A 276 5.25 24.52 -6.17
C LEU A 276 4.38 23.81 -5.12
N ARG A 277 4.81 23.74 -3.85
CA ARG A 277 3.98 23.20 -2.77
C ARG A 277 2.68 23.98 -2.60
N HIS A 278 2.75 25.31 -2.58
CA HIS A 278 1.56 26.16 -2.50
C HIS A 278 0.61 25.92 -3.69
N LEU A 279 1.16 25.80 -4.90
CA LEU A 279 0.41 25.49 -6.11
C LEU A 279 -0.31 24.13 -6.01
N VAL A 280 0.36 23.11 -5.47
CA VAL A 280 -0.22 21.78 -5.24
C VAL A 280 -1.34 21.85 -4.19
N ASP A 281 -1.13 22.58 -3.10
CA ASP A 281 -2.12 22.77 -2.04
C ASP A 281 -3.37 23.49 -2.55
N ASP A 282 -3.20 24.53 -3.38
CA ASP A 282 -4.31 25.26 -4.03
C ASP A 282 -5.13 24.34 -4.93
N CYS A 283 -4.46 23.52 -5.75
CA CYS A 283 -5.13 22.52 -6.59
C CYS A 283 -5.90 21.51 -5.72
N LEU A 284 -5.26 20.95 -4.69
CA LEU A 284 -5.85 19.96 -3.79
C LEU A 284 -7.09 20.51 -3.06
N ALA A 285 -7.07 21.77 -2.65
CA ALA A 285 -8.19 22.42 -1.98
C ALA A 285 -9.41 22.60 -2.90
N LEU A 286 -9.16 22.80 -4.20
CA LEU A 286 -10.19 22.97 -5.21
C LEU A 286 -10.72 21.65 -5.77
N ASP A 287 -9.93 20.57 -5.76
CA ASP A 287 -10.31 19.27 -6.33
C ASP A 287 -11.53 18.65 -5.63
N GLU A 288 -12.60 18.44 -6.40
CA GLU A 288 -13.85 17.86 -5.91
C GLU A 288 -13.75 16.35 -5.63
N ARG A 289 -12.85 15.63 -6.32
CA ARG A 289 -12.64 14.18 -6.12
C ARG A 289 -12.14 13.92 -4.71
N ILE A 290 -11.21 14.75 -4.23
CA ILE A 290 -10.69 14.67 -2.85
C ILE A 290 -11.81 14.87 -1.82
N LYS A 291 -12.73 15.80 -2.08
CA LYS A 291 -13.90 16.01 -1.21
C LYS A 291 -14.82 14.77 -1.23
N LYS A 292 -15.10 14.22 -2.41
CA LYS A 292 -15.88 12.98 -2.56
C LYS A 292 -15.23 11.80 -1.83
N PHE A 293 -13.91 11.62 -1.97
CA PHE A 293 -13.17 10.54 -1.29
C PHE A 293 -13.18 10.70 0.23
N ARG A 294 -12.96 11.92 0.75
CA ARG A 294 -13.04 12.19 2.20
C ARG A 294 -14.45 11.93 2.74
N GLN A 295 -15.50 12.36 2.02
CA GLN A 295 -16.88 12.09 2.39
C GLN A 295 -17.20 10.59 2.40
N ALA A 296 -16.76 9.85 1.38
CA ALA A 296 -16.93 8.41 1.29
C ALA A 296 -16.21 7.68 2.43
N GLU A 297 -14.97 8.08 2.75
CA GLU A 297 -14.19 7.51 3.86
C GLU A 297 -14.84 7.78 5.22
N HIS A 298 -15.33 9.01 5.45
CA HIS A 298 -16.10 9.34 6.65
C HIS A 298 -17.40 8.53 6.75
N ALA A 299 -18.13 8.39 5.64
CA ALA A 299 -19.35 7.59 5.59
C ALA A 299 -19.06 6.11 5.89
N GLN A 300 -18.01 5.54 5.31
CA GLN A 300 -17.58 4.16 5.56
C GLN A 300 -17.14 3.95 7.02
N LYS A 301 -16.37 4.90 7.58
CA LYS A 301 -15.95 4.85 8.99
C LYS A 301 -17.15 4.95 9.94
N ASN A 302 -18.10 5.83 9.66
CA ASN A 302 -19.34 5.95 10.44
C ASN A 302 -20.19 4.69 10.33
N LYS A 303 -20.33 4.12 9.12
CA LYS A 303 -21.02 2.84 8.89
C LYS A 303 -20.39 1.71 9.71
N ARG A 304 -19.06 1.57 9.67
CA ARG A 304 -18.33 0.56 10.45
C ARG A 304 -18.49 0.77 11.96
N ARG A 305 -18.51 2.03 12.44
CA ARG A 305 -18.78 2.34 13.85
C ARG A 305 -20.18 1.91 14.25
N LEU A 306 -21.19 2.29 13.46
CA LEU A 306 -22.60 1.92 13.71
C LEU A 306 -22.80 0.40 13.67
N GLU A 307 -22.17 -0.31 12.73
CA GLU A 307 -22.20 -1.77 12.66
C GLU A 307 -21.56 -2.42 13.89
N LYS A 308 -20.43 -1.88 14.37
CA LYS A 308 -19.78 -2.36 15.58
C LYS A 308 -20.63 -2.10 16.83
N GLU A 309 -21.22 -0.92 16.96
CA GLU A 309 -22.14 -0.59 18.06
C GLU A 309 -23.40 -1.47 18.04
N ALA A 310 -23.97 -1.73 16.85
CA ALA A 310 -25.11 -2.62 16.70
C ALA A 310 -24.75 -4.08 17.04
N ALA A 311 -23.56 -4.56 16.63
CA ALA A 311 -23.07 -5.89 17.00
C ALA A 311 -22.87 -6.01 18.52
N GLN A 312 -22.22 -5.02 19.15
CA GLN A 312 -22.05 -4.99 20.61
C GLN A 312 -23.39 -4.94 21.35
N LYS A 313 -24.37 -4.19 20.85
CA LYS A 313 -25.72 -4.16 21.42
C LYS A 313 -26.42 -5.51 21.30
N ARG A 314 -26.33 -6.18 20.14
CA ARG A 314 -26.89 -7.53 19.95
C ARG A 314 -26.24 -8.55 20.87
N GLU A 315 -24.90 -8.53 20.99
CA GLU A 315 -24.16 -9.40 21.91
C GLU A 315 -24.53 -9.13 23.37
N ALA A 316 -24.71 -7.87 23.76
CA ALA A 316 -25.15 -7.51 25.11
C ALA A 316 -26.59 -7.98 25.40
N GLU A 317 -27.53 -7.77 24.47
CA GLU A 317 -28.90 -8.25 24.58
C GLU A 317 -28.98 -9.78 24.63
N GLU A 318 -28.16 -10.48 23.83
CA GLU A 318 -28.09 -11.95 23.83
C GLU A 318 -27.45 -12.48 25.12
N ALA A 319 -26.40 -11.83 25.63
CA ALA A 319 -25.79 -12.18 26.91
C ALA A 319 -26.73 -11.92 28.10
N GLU A 320 -27.52 -10.84 28.05
CA GLU A 320 -28.54 -10.55 29.07
C GLU A 320 -29.67 -11.60 29.02
N LYS A 321 -30.15 -11.95 27.82
CA LYS A 321 -31.13 -13.04 27.65
C LYS A 321 -30.59 -14.37 28.17
N ARG A 322 -29.35 -14.73 27.83
CA ARG A 322 -28.73 -15.97 28.31
C ARG A 322 -28.56 -15.98 29.83
N LYS A 323 -28.14 -14.87 30.43
CA LYS A 323 -28.07 -14.73 31.89
C LYS A 323 -29.45 -14.84 32.54
N ALA A 324 -30.49 -14.25 31.94
CA ALA A 324 -31.85 -14.34 32.44
C ALA A 324 -32.41 -15.76 32.34
N GLU A 325 -32.13 -16.49 31.25
CA GLU A 325 -32.49 -17.90 31.08
C GLU A 325 -31.73 -18.81 32.05
N GLU A 326 -30.41 -18.63 32.20
CA GLU A 326 -29.60 -19.36 33.18
C GLU A 326 -30.09 -19.09 34.62
N ALA A 327 -30.42 -17.85 34.96
CA ALA A 327 -30.97 -17.49 36.27
C ALA A 327 -32.35 -18.11 36.53
N LYS A 328 -33.24 -18.12 35.53
CA LYS A 328 -34.54 -18.80 35.62
C LYS A 328 -34.37 -20.30 35.81
N ALA A 329 -33.51 -20.94 35.00
CA ALA A 329 -33.24 -22.37 35.11
C ALA A 329 -32.61 -22.74 36.47
N ALA A 330 -31.71 -21.90 37.00
CA ALA A 330 -31.13 -22.09 38.33
C ALA A 330 -32.18 -21.96 39.43
N ALA A 331 -33.06 -20.95 39.37
CA ALA A 331 -34.14 -20.76 40.33
C ALA A 331 -35.16 -21.92 40.31
N GLU A 332 -35.50 -22.42 39.11
CA GLU A 332 -36.40 -23.57 38.95
C GLU A 332 -35.76 -24.86 39.50
N LYS A 333 -34.48 -25.08 39.24
CA LYS A 333 -33.72 -26.22 39.81
C LYS A 333 -33.64 -26.14 41.34
N GLU A 334 -33.39 -24.96 41.90
CA GLU A 334 -33.36 -24.76 43.35
C GLU A 334 -34.74 -25.00 44.00
N ALA A 335 -35.81 -24.52 43.35
CA ALA A 335 -37.18 -24.77 43.79
C ALA A 335 -37.52 -26.27 43.75
N ALA A 336 -37.14 -26.97 42.69
CA ALA A 336 -37.31 -28.41 42.55
C ALA A 336 -36.53 -29.20 43.62
N GLU A 337 -35.28 -28.82 43.91
CA GLU A 337 -34.50 -29.44 44.99
C GLU A 337 -35.12 -29.22 46.38
N LYS A 338 -35.62 -28.00 46.65
CA LYS A 338 -36.31 -27.69 47.90
C LYS A 338 -37.59 -28.53 48.06
N ALA A 339 -38.37 -28.67 46.98
CA ALA A 339 -39.55 -29.53 46.95
C ALA A 339 -39.18 -30.99 47.21
N ALA A 340 -38.18 -31.54 46.50
CA ALA A 340 -37.73 -32.91 46.67
C ALA A 340 -37.21 -33.20 48.10
N LYS A 341 -36.47 -32.25 48.71
CA LYS A 341 -36.02 -32.36 50.11
C LYS A 341 -37.20 -32.37 51.09
N ALA A 342 -38.22 -31.54 50.86
CA ALA A 342 -39.42 -31.50 51.69
C ALA A 342 -40.21 -32.82 51.59
N ASP A 343 -40.36 -33.36 50.38
CA ASP A 343 -41.06 -34.63 50.15
C ASP A 343 -40.29 -35.82 50.75
N THR A 344 -38.97 -35.82 50.62
CA THR A 344 -38.11 -36.83 51.28
C THR A 344 -38.25 -36.79 52.81
N LYS A 345 -38.34 -35.58 53.40
CA LYS A 345 -38.53 -35.41 54.84
C LYS A 345 -39.90 -35.94 55.28
N LYS A 346 -40.97 -35.63 54.54
CA LYS A 346 -42.33 -36.15 54.79
C LYS A 346 -42.37 -37.68 54.68
N ALA A 347 -41.75 -38.26 53.66
CA ALA A 347 -41.67 -39.71 53.48
C ALA A 347 -40.93 -40.41 54.63
N LYS A 348 -39.79 -39.86 55.08
CA LYS A 348 -39.04 -40.38 56.24
C LYS A 348 -39.86 -40.33 57.54
N GLU A 349 -40.63 -39.26 57.74
CA GLU A 349 -41.50 -39.13 58.93
C GLU A 349 -42.67 -40.11 58.90
N ALA A 350 -43.31 -40.28 57.73
CA ALA A 350 -44.36 -41.28 57.54
C ALA A 350 -43.84 -42.71 57.78
N ALA A 351 -42.64 -43.05 57.27
CA ALA A 351 -42.02 -44.36 57.47
C ALA A 351 -41.70 -44.64 58.94
N LYS A 352 -41.19 -43.65 59.69
CA LYS A 352 -40.95 -43.78 61.14
C LYS A 352 -42.25 -44.03 61.92
N ASN A 353 -43.32 -43.33 61.55
CA ASN A 353 -44.63 -43.50 62.20
C ASN A 353 -45.25 -44.86 61.89
N ALA A 354 -45.13 -45.36 60.65
CA ALA A 354 -45.54 -46.71 60.27
C ALA A 354 -44.75 -47.78 61.03
N ALA A 355 -43.42 -47.65 61.09
CA ALA A 355 -42.56 -48.58 61.83
C ALA A 355 -42.92 -48.66 63.31
N LYS A 356 -43.19 -47.53 63.99
CA LYS A 356 -43.65 -47.53 65.39
C LYS A 356 -44.93 -48.33 65.60
N LYS A 357 -45.90 -48.19 64.69
CA LYS A 357 -47.17 -48.96 64.74
C LYS A 357 -46.90 -50.45 64.55
N ASN A 358 -46.09 -50.81 63.56
CA ASN A 358 -45.74 -52.20 63.26
C ASN A 358 -45.04 -52.88 64.44
N LYS A 359 -44.03 -52.23 65.06
CA LYS A 359 -43.35 -52.75 66.27
C LYS A 359 -44.32 -53.02 67.43
N ARG A 360 -45.35 -52.18 67.59
CA ARG A 360 -46.36 -52.35 68.64
C ARG A 360 -47.22 -53.59 68.38
N VAL A 361 -47.61 -53.83 67.13
CA VAL A 361 -48.40 -55.02 66.75
C VAL A 361 -47.60 -56.30 66.95
N VAL A 362 -46.33 -56.34 66.49
CA VAL A 362 -45.46 -57.51 66.65
C VAL A 362 -45.26 -57.88 68.14
N ARG A 363 -44.99 -56.90 69.01
CA ARG A 363 -44.91 -57.15 70.46
C ARG A 363 -46.23 -57.58 71.08
N GLY A 364 -47.35 -56.99 70.61
CA GLY A 364 -48.69 -57.36 71.04
C GLY A 364 -49.02 -58.81 70.73
N ALA A 365 -48.64 -59.31 69.55
CA ALA A 365 -48.86 -60.69 69.14
C ALA A 365 -48.18 -61.70 70.09
N ALA A 366 -46.97 -61.39 70.58
CA ALA A 366 -46.29 -62.25 71.55
C ALA A 366 -47.06 -62.36 72.88
N LYS A 367 -47.67 -61.25 73.32
CA LYS A 367 -48.56 -61.24 74.49
C LYS A 367 -49.85 -62.04 74.21
N ASP A 368 -50.45 -61.85 73.04
CA ASP A 368 -51.67 -62.57 72.64
C ASP A 368 -51.44 -64.08 72.52
N ALA A 369 -50.20 -64.51 72.26
CA ALA A 369 -49.76 -65.90 72.27
C ALA A 369 -49.30 -66.43 73.64
N ASN A 370 -49.69 -65.75 74.73
CA ASN A 370 -49.27 -66.08 76.11
C ASN A 370 -47.74 -66.22 76.25
N TYR A 371 -46.97 -65.38 75.55
CA TYR A 371 -45.51 -65.40 75.53
C TYR A 371 -44.92 -66.78 75.17
N PHE A 372 -45.63 -67.49 74.28
CA PHE A 372 -45.29 -68.82 73.77
C PHE A 372 -45.31 -69.93 74.83
N HIS A 373 -46.01 -69.70 75.94
CA HIS A 373 -46.21 -70.64 77.05
C HIS A 373 -47.50 -71.47 76.87
N SER A 374 -47.44 -72.78 77.16
CA SER A 374 -48.52 -73.73 76.88
C SER A 374 -49.59 -73.83 77.98
N ASP A 375 -49.25 -73.58 79.24
CA ASP A 375 -50.11 -73.95 80.38
C ASP A 375 -50.20 -72.83 81.43
N GLY A 376 -51.38 -72.24 81.58
CA GLY A 376 -51.64 -71.23 82.62
C GLY A 376 -50.95 -69.88 82.39
N GLU A 377 -50.78 -69.10 83.45
CA GLU A 377 -50.16 -67.76 83.40
C GLU A 377 -48.64 -67.87 83.25
N ALA A 378 -48.09 -67.22 82.22
CA ALA A 378 -46.66 -67.30 81.92
C ALA A 378 -45.79 -66.70 83.05
N PRO A 379 -44.75 -67.42 83.54
CA PRO A 379 -43.86 -66.89 84.56
C PRO A 379 -43.04 -65.71 84.03
N ALA A 380 -42.67 -64.77 84.92
CA ALA A 380 -41.97 -63.53 84.54
C ALA A 380 -40.69 -63.76 83.70
N SER A 381 -39.94 -64.83 83.99
CA SER A 381 -38.75 -65.21 83.21
C SER A 381 -39.05 -65.59 81.76
N GLN A 382 -40.22 -66.20 81.49
CA GLN A 382 -40.67 -66.57 80.16
C GLN A 382 -41.17 -65.35 79.38
N VAL A 383 -41.87 -64.44 80.05
CA VAL A 383 -42.31 -63.16 79.48
C VAL A 383 -41.12 -62.33 79.01
N ASP A 384 -40.09 -62.21 79.85
CA ASP A 384 -38.87 -61.47 79.53
C ASP A 384 -38.10 -62.12 78.37
N ALA A 385 -37.98 -63.45 78.36
CA ALA A 385 -37.32 -64.18 77.28
C ALA A 385 -38.06 -64.04 75.93
N ALA A 386 -39.39 -64.16 75.93
CA ALA A 386 -40.21 -64.03 74.73
C ALA A 386 -40.19 -62.59 74.16
N LEU A 387 -40.27 -61.58 75.04
CA LEU A 387 -40.18 -60.18 74.60
C LEU A 387 -38.78 -59.82 74.10
N ALA A 388 -37.73 -60.35 74.73
CA ALA A 388 -36.34 -60.15 74.26
C ALA A 388 -36.11 -60.77 72.88
N ASP A 389 -36.61 -61.98 72.64
CA ASP A 389 -36.55 -62.65 71.34
C ASP A 389 -37.30 -61.86 70.26
N VAL A 390 -38.52 -61.40 70.58
CA VAL A 390 -39.35 -60.62 69.67
C VAL A 390 -38.72 -59.25 69.38
N ASP A 391 -38.12 -58.59 70.37
CA ASP A 391 -37.38 -57.35 70.18
C ASP A 391 -36.13 -57.57 69.32
N LEU A 392 -35.44 -58.69 69.49
CA LEU A 392 -34.30 -59.04 68.65
C LEU A 392 -34.73 -59.21 67.19
N ILE A 393 -35.82 -59.97 66.93
CA ILE A 393 -36.41 -60.11 65.60
C ILE A 393 -36.76 -58.73 64.99
N ILE A 394 -37.40 -57.86 65.77
CA ILE A 394 -37.74 -56.49 65.34
C ILE A 394 -36.49 -55.66 64.98
N THR A 395 -35.38 -55.81 65.72
CA THR A 395 -34.16 -55.03 65.46
C THR A 395 -33.41 -55.48 64.21
N LYS A 396 -33.61 -56.73 63.79
CA LYS A 396 -32.95 -57.32 62.62
C LYS A 396 -33.72 -57.12 61.32
N GLN A 397 -34.91 -56.54 61.37
CA GLN A 397 -35.76 -56.28 60.21
C GLN A 397 -35.73 -54.81 59.80
N ASP A 398 -35.82 -54.56 58.49
CA ASP A 398 -36.11 -53.22 57.98
C ASP A 398 -37.62 -52.88 58.08
N HIS A 399 -38.02 -51.68 57.63
CA HIS A 399 -39.41 -51.22 57.76
C HIS A 399 -40.40 -52.02 56.89
N GLU A 400 -39.97 -52.55 55.75
CA GLU A 400 -40.82 -53.33 54.84
C GLU A 400 -40.97 -54.76 55.36
N GLU A 401 -39.88 -55.38 55.77
CA GLU A 401 -39.87 -56.70 56.41
C GLU A 401 -40.72 -56.71 57.68
N LEU A 402 -40.61 -55.67 58.51
CA LEU A 402 -41.41 -55.51 59.71
C LEU A 402 -42.91 -55.30 59.41
N ALA A 403 -43.24 -54.59 58.32
CA ALA A 403 -44.62 -54.43 57.87
C ALA A 403 -45.21 -55.75 57.35
N ALA A 404 -44.42 -56.55 56.64
CA ALA A 404 -44.80 -57.87 56.17
C ALA A 404 -45.06 -58.83 57.35
N LEU A 405 -44.15 -58.89 58.34
CA LEU A 405 -44.35 -59.66 59.57
C LEU A 405 -45.60 -59.19 60.33
N THR A 406 -45.77 -57.88 60.48
CA THR A 406 -46.96 -57.29 61.11
C THR A 406 -48.23 -57.74 60.40
N SER A 407 -48.25 -57.74 59.07
CA SER A 407 -49.43 -58.14 58.28
C SER A 407 -49.77 -59.62 58.48
N LYS A 408 -48.77 -60.50 58.61
CA LYS A 408 -48.96 -61.92 58.92
C LYS A 408 -49.51 -62.14 60.34
N LEU A 409 -49.09 -61.32 61.30
CA LEU A 409 -49.51 -61.42 62.70
C LEU A 409 -50.85 -60.72 62.98
N ASN A 410 -51.26 -59.78 62.13
CA ASN A 410 -52.46 -59.00 62.34
C ASN A 410 -53.72 -59.89 62.26
N ASN A 411 -54.62 -59.76 63.23
CA ASN A 411 -55.86 -60.55 63.35
C ASN A 411 -55.69 -62.06 63.58
N VAL A 412 -54.49 -62.57 63.86
CA VAL A 412 -54.28 -63.95 64.30
C VAL A 412 -54.51 -64.01 65.81
N LYS A 413 -55.40 -64.90 66.28
CA LYS A 413 -55.74 -65.05 67.71
C LYS A 413 -55.34 -66.42 68.30
N ASP A 414 -54.80 -67.28 67.45
CA ASP A 414 -54.39 -68.63 67.81
C ASP A 414 -52.91 -68.60 68.24
N ALA A 415 -52.65 -68.91 69.50
CA ALA A 415 -51.31 -68.84 70.09
C ALA A 415 -50.29 -69.76 69.40
N ALA A 416 -50.72 -70.93 68.91
CA ALA A 416 -49.84 -71.87 68.21
C ALA A 416 -49.43 -71.31 66.83
N LYS A 417 -50.38 -70.71 66.10
CA LYS A 417 -50.11 -70.07 64.80
C LYS A 417 -49.26 -68.81 64.93
N ILE A 418 -49.45 -68.02 65.98
CA ILE A 418 -48.59 -66.85 66.24
C ILE A 418 -47.15 -67.32 66.49
N LYS A 419 -46.96 -68.37 67.30
CA LYS A 419 -45.65 -68.98 67.54
C LYS A 419 -45.00 -69.49 66.26
N GLU A 420 -45.76 -70.19 65.43
CA GLU A 420 -45.30 -70.68 64.11
C GLU A 420 -44.84 -69.54 63.20
N ILE A 421 -45.60 -68.44 63.11
CA ILE A 421 -45.23 -67.26 62.31
C ILE A 421 -43.91 -66.64 62.81
N PHE A 422 -43.69 -66.57 64.13
CA PHE A 422 -42.42 -66.09 64.69
C PHE A 422 -41.25 -67.05 64.43
N GLN A 423 -41.49 -68.36 64.42
CA GLN A 423 -40.49 -69.37 64.12
C GLN A 423 -40.10 -69.39 62.63
N GLU A 424 -41.08 -69.28 61.72
CA GLU A 424 -40.83 -69.13 60.28
C GLU A 424 -40.03 -67.86 59.99
N GLU A 425 -40.38 -66.75 60.64
CA GLU A 425 -39.68 -65.49 60.45
C GLU A 425 -38.26 -65.53 61.04
N ALA A 426 -38.07 -66.18 62.19
CA ALA A 426 -36.75 -66.44 62.74
C ALA A 426 -35.88 -67.29 61.80
N GLN A 427 -36.45 -68.35 61.21
CA GLN A 427 -35.76 -69.17 60.22
C GLN A 427 -35.40 -68.38 58.94
N ARG A 428 -36.29 -67.51 58.46
CA ARG A 428 -36.00 -66.60 57.34
C ARG A 428 -34.83 -65.67 57.67
N LEU A 429 -34.81 -65.10 58.87
CA LEU A 429 -33.74 -64.21 59.32
C LEU A 429 -32.41 -64.95 59.51
N ILE A 430 -32.43 -66.21 59.95
CA ILE A 430 -31.26 -67.08 60.01
C ILE A 430 -30.75 -67.39 58.58
N GLY A 431 -31.65 -67.74 57.65
CA GLY A 431 -31.30 -67.98 56.25
C GLY A 431 -30.78 -66.73 55.52
N ALA A 432 -31.14 -65.53 55.98
CA ALA A 432 -30.63 -64.26 55.50
C ALA A 432 -29.39 -63.76 56.27
N SER A 433 -28.81 -64.57 57.16
CA SER A 433 -27.64 -64.23 58.00
C SER A 433 -27.83 -63.01 58.92
N LYS A 434 -29.08 -62.68 59.28
CA LYS A 434 -29.42 -61.56 60.18
C LYS A 434 -29.56 -62.00 61.65
N LEU A 435 -29.78 -63.28 61.89
CA LEU A 435 -29.80 -63.96 63.20
C LEU A 435 -28.92 -65.21 63.18
N THR A 436 -28.37 -65.62 64.32
CA THR A 436 -27.62 -66.88 64.44
C THR A 436 -28.47 -67.98 65.10
N GLN A 437 -28.16 -69.23 64.78
CA GLN A 437 -28.92 -70.37 65.32
C GLN A 437 -28.69 -70.50 66.83
N GLY A 438 -29.76 -70.42 67.62
CA GLY A 438 -29.71 -70.46 69.09
C GLY A 438 -29.68 -69.07 69.77
N GLU A 439 -29.78 -67.97 69.02
CA GLU A 439 -29.89 -66.61 69.60
C GLU A 439 -31.25 -66.34 70.27
N LEU A 440 -32.30 -67.06 69.86
CA LEU A 440 -33.65 -66.93 70.41
C LEU A 440 -33.87 -68.00 71.48
N ARG A 441 -34.21 -67.59 72.70
CA ARG A 441 -34.26 -68.47 73.89
C ARG A 441 -35.65 -69.04 74.19
N ALA A 442 -36.71 -68.32 73.82
CA ALA A 442 -38.10 -68.68 74.06
C ALA A 442 -38.81 -69.23 72.81
N LEU A 443 -38.31 -68.90 71.62
CA LEU A 443 -38.84 -69.38 70.32
C LEU A 443 -38.09 -70.59 69.73
N GLY A 444 -36.98 -70.98 70.35
CA GLY A 444 -36.11 -72.10 69.95
C GLY A 444 -36.63 -73.49 70.26
#